data_AF-A0A967K0M6-F1
#
_entry.id   AF-A0A967K0M6-F1
#
_cell.length_a   1.000
_cell.length_b   1.000
_cell.length_c   1.000
_cell.angle_alpha   90.00
_cell.angle_beta   90.00
_cell.angle_gamma   90.00
#
_symmetry.space_group_name_H-M   'P 1'
#
loop_
_entity.id
_entity.type
_entity.pdbx_description
1 polymer ?
#
loop_
_entity_poly.entity_id
_entity_poly.type
_entity_poly.pdbx_seq_one_letter_code
_entity_poly.pdbx_strand_id
1 'polypeptide(L)' 'MSPAAAAQEENVFVEFRALSPTVALELAQETLKACQKDDYQVAVAVVDRMGVTQVLLRDRYAGPHTPLTAWRKAW' A
#
# COMPACT_ATOMS: atom_id res chain seq x y z
N MET A 1 -19.87 50.44 -17.60
CA MET A 1 -19.92 49.28 -16.69
C MET A 1 -19.37 48.08 -17.43
N SER A 2 -18.13 47.66 -17.14
CA SER A 2 -17.59 46.40 -17.68
C SER A 2 -18.33 45.20 -17.07
N PRO A 3 -18.57 44.10 -17.81
CA PRO A 3 -19.09 42.89 -17.21
C PRO A 3 -17.98 42.24 -16.38
N ALA A 4 -18.31 41.81 -15.16
CA ALA A 4 -17.44 40.97 -14.36
C ALA A 4 -17.36 39.59 -15.03
N ALA A 5 -16.14 39.12 -15.30
CA ALA A 5 -15.91 37.75 -15.76
C ALA A 5 -16.38 36.78 -14.66
N ALA A 6 -17.31 35.89 -15.01
CA ALA A 6 -17.66 34.77 -14.15
C ALA A 6 -16.43 33.85 -14.07
N ALA A 7 -15.87 33.67 -12.88
CA ALA A 7 -14.87 32.64 -12.63
C ALA A 7 -15.51 31.28 -12.92
N GLN A 8 -15.04 30.60 -13.96
CA GLN A 8 -15.39 29.21 -14.18
C GLN A 8 -14.76 28.39 -13.04
N GLU A 9 -15.59 27.67 -12.29
CA GLU A 9 -15.12 26.68 -11.32
C GLU A 9 -14.43 25.54 -12.10
N GLU A 10 -13.13 25.68 -12.37
CA GLU A 10 -12.31 24.56 -12.79
C GLU A 10 -12.29 23.55 -11.66
N ASN A 11 -12.76 22.33 -11.94
CA ASN A 11 -12.76 21.25 -10.97
C ASN A 11 -11.30 20.82 -10.71
N VAL A 12 -10.72 21.31 -9.61
CA VAL A 12 -9.32 21.07 -9.22
C VAL A 12 -9.13 19.66 -8.61
N PHE A 13 -10.20 18.85 -8.50
CA PHE A 13 -10.10 17.50 -7.99
C PHE A 13 -9.60 16.54 -9.06
N VAL A 14 -8.70 15.65 -8.65
CA VAL A 14 -8.15 14.60 -9.50
C VAL A 14 -8.63 13.24 -8.99
N GLU A 15 -9.20 12.45 -9.87
CA GLU A 15 -9.55 11.07 -9.57
C GLU A 15 -8.36 10.14 -9.78
N PHE A 16 -8.19 9.19 -8.87
CA PHE A 16 -7.20 8.13 -9.01
C PHE A 16 -7.71 6.83 -8.42
N ARG A 17 -7.15 5.72 -8.89
CA ARG A 17 -7.43 4.40 -8.32
C ARG A 17 -6.58 4.20 -7.07
N ALA A 18 -7.23 3.85 -5.97
CA ALA A 18 -6.59 3.50 -4.71
C ALA A 18 -6.68 1.99 -4.47
N LEU A 19 -5.62 1.42 -3.89
CA LEU A 19 -5.64 0.05 -3.40
C LEU A 19 -6.60 -0.04 -2.20
N SER A 20 -7.55 -0.97 -2.24
CA SER A 20 -8.47 -1.17 -1.11
C SER A 20 -7.79 -1.94 0.02
N PRO A 21 -8.09 -1.62 1.29
CA PRO A 21 -7.51 -2.35 2.43
C PRO A 21 -7.79 -3.85 2.43
N THR A 22 -8.98 -4.26 1.94
CA THR A 22 -9.35 -5.68 1.84
C THR A 22 -8.46 -6.43 0.85
N VAL A 23 -8.19 -5.84 -0.32
CA VAL A 23 -7.30 -6.46 -1.32
C VAL A 23 -5.85 -6.44 -0.83
N ALA A 24 -5.40 -5.39 -0.16
CA ALA A 24 -4.07 -5.32 0.44
C ALA A 24 -3.86 -6.42 1.50
N LEU A 25 -4.87 -6.69 2.32
CA LEU A 25 -4.83 -7.74 3.34
C LEU A 25 -4.79 -9.14 2.70
N GLU A 26 -5.65 -9.39 1.71
CA GLU A 26 -5.67 -10.65 0.98
C GLU A 26 -4.31 -10.92 0.30
N LEU A 27 -3.76 -9.92 -0.39
CA LEU A 27 -2.44 -9.98 -1.01
C LEU A 27 -1.35 -10.36 0.01
N ALA A 28 -1.33 -9.69 1.16
CA ALA A 28 -0.34 -9.95 2.20
C ALA A 28 -0.47 -11.36 2.78
N GLN A 29 -1.70 -11.83 3.01
CA GLN A 29 -1.98 -13.17 3.53
C GLN A 29 -1.60 -14.26 2.53
N GLU A 30 -1.95 -14.12 1.26
CA GLU A 30 -1.60 -15.11 0.22
C GLU A 30 -0.09 -15.13 -0.05
N THR A 31 0.58 -13.98 -0.03
CA THR A 31 2.05 -13.93 -0.14
C THR A 31 2.72 -14.65 1.02
N LEU A 32 2.26 -14.43 2.25
CA LEU A 32 2.77 -15.11 3.43
C LEU A 32 2.58 -16.63 3.33
N LYS A 33 1.38 -17.08 2.93
CA LYS A 33 1.07 -18.50 2.71
C LYS A 33 1.93 -19.11 1.61
N ALA A 34 2.19 -18.39 0.52
CA ALA A 34 3.06 -18.86 -0.56
C ALA A 34 4.50 -19.07 -0.06
N CYS A 35 5.08 -18.08 0.62
CA CYS A 35 6.41 -18.22 1.21
C CYS A 35 6.49 -19.35 2.25
N GLN A 36 5.45 -19.56 3.04
CA GLN A 36 5.38 -20.66 4.00
C GLN A 36 5.36 -22.04 3.32
N LYS A 37 4.68 -22.18 2.18
CA LYS A 37 4.69 -23.43 1.39
C LYS A 37 6.09 -23.77 0.86
N ASP A 38 6.90 -22.74 0.64
CA ASP A 38 8.29 -22.86 0.20
C ASP A 38 9.29 -22.87 1.38
N ASP A 39 8.81 -23.09 2.61
CA ASP A 39 9.60 -23.14 3.85
C ASP A 39 10.35 -21.83 4.22
N TYR A 40 9.94 -20.68 3.67
CA TYR A 40 10.50 -19.38 4.01
C TYR A 40 9.76 -18.70 5.17
N GLN A 41 10.54 -18.03 6.04
CA GLN A 41 10.04 -17.23 7.16
C GLN A 41 10.25 -15.75 6.87
N VAL A 42 9.19 -15.05 6.50
CA VAL A 42 9.27 -13.69 5.92
C VAL A 42 8.44 -12.66 6.69
N ALA A 43 8.71 -11.38 6.40
CA ALA A 43 7.76 -10.30 6.65
C ALA A 43 7.27 -9.77 5.30
N VAL A 44 5.98 -9.46 5.21
CA VAL A 44 5.32 -8.92 4.02
C VAL A 44 4.80 -7.53 4.35
N ALA A 45 5.15 -6.55 3.53
CA ALA A 45 4.65 -5.17 3.63
C ALA A 45 3.94 -4.81 2.32
N VAL A 46 2.73 -4.25 2.43
CA VAL A 46 1.98 -3.70 1.30
C VAL A 46 1.87 -2.19 1.52
N VAL A 47 2.45 -1.43 0.62
CA VAL A 47 2.49 0.04 0.64
C VAL A 47 1.70 0.55 -0.56
N ASP A 48 0.85 1.54 -0.35
CA ASP A 48 0.07 2.14 -1.43
C ASP A 48 0.87 3.20 -2.20
N ARG A 49 0.25 3.74 -3.26
CA ARG A 49 0.87 4.74 -4.14
C ARG A 49 1.32 6.01 -3.40
N MET A 50 0.75 6.31 -2.23
CA MET A 50 1.12 7.49 -1.45
C MET A 50 2.30 7.21 -0.50
N GLY A 51 2.91 6.02 -0.60
CA GLY A 51 4.02 5.60 0.27
C GLY A 51 3.56 5.20 1.67
N VAL A 52 2.25 5.01 1.88
CA VAL A 52 1.70 4.66 3.19
C VAL A 52 1.52 3.15 3.29
N THR A 53 2.07 2.56 4.35
CA THR A 53 1.90 1.14 4.65
C THR A 53 0.44 0.85 5.01
N GLN A 54 -0.22 0.02 4.22
CA GLN A 54 -1.58 -0.44 4.49
C GLN A 54 -1.58 -1.71 5.34
N VAL A 55 -0.66 -2.65 5.06
CA VAL A 55 -0.57 -3.93 5.77
C VAL A 55 0.90 -4.29 6.02
N LEU A 56 1.17 -4.81 7.22
CA LEU A 56 2.44 -5.40 7.60
C LEU A 56 2.18 -6.72 8.36
N LEU A 57 2.64 -7.84 7.81
CA LEU A 57 2.57 -9.15 8.45
C LEU A 57 3.99 -9.67 8.67
N ARG A 58 4.25 -10.24 9.85
CA ARG A 58 5.52 -10.90 10.17
C ARG A 58 5.24 -12.34 10.55
N ASP A 59 5.91 -13.28 9.89
CA ASP A 59 5.86 -14.67 10.30
C ASP A 59 6.51 -14.85 11.69
N ARG A 60 6.09 -15.90 12.40
CA ARG A 60 6.49 -16.12 13.80
C ARG A 60 8.00 -16.28 13.96
N TYR A 61 8.69 -16.86 12.98
CA TYR A 61 10.14 -17.09 13.00
C TYR A 61 10.93 -16.13 12.10
N ALA A 62 10.28 -15.14 11.49
CA ALA A 62 10.97 -14.17 10.66
C ALA A 62 11.88 -13.26 11.52
N GLY A 63 13.11 -13.03 11.05
CA GLY A 63 14.11 -12.24 11.77
C GLY A 63 13.64 -10.81 12.06
N PRO A 64 14.12 -10.16 13.14
CA PRO A 64 13.60 -8.86 13.59
C PRO A 64 13.84 -7.71 12.60
N HIS A 65 14.80 -7.85 11.70
CA HIS A 65 15.09 -6.87 10.66
C HIS A 65 14.17 -6.97 9.43
N THR A 66 13.45 -8.10 9.28
CA THR A 66 12.65 -8.38 8.09
C THR A 66 11.47 -7.43 7.89
N PRO A 67 10.73 -6.96 8.92
CA PRO A 67 9.65 -6.00 8.71
C PRO A 67 10.15 -4.66 8.15
N LEU A 68 11.27 -4.16 8.69
CA LEU A 68 11.90 -2.93 8.18
C LEU A 68 12.40 -3.12 6.75
N THR A 69 12.99 -4.28 6.45
CA THR A 69 13.49 -4.62 5.11
C THR A 69 12.34 -4.72 4.09
N ALA A 70 11.24 -5.38 4.44
CA ALA A 70 10.07 -5.52 3.59
C ALA A 70 9.43 -4.17 3.30
N TRP A 71 9.22 -3.35 4.34
CA TRP A 71 8.71 -1.99 4.19
C TRP A 71 9.61 -1.14 3.27
N ARG A 72 10.93 -1.15 3.48
CA ARG A 72 11.88 -0.39 2.65
C ARG A 72 11.98 -0.84 1.19
N LYS A 73 11.53 -2.05 0.86
CA LYS A 73 11.48 -2.55 -0.52
C LYS A 73 10.18 -2.17 -1.24
N ALA A 74 9.12 -1.87 -0.48
CA ALA A 74 7.78 -1.68 -1.01
C ALA A 74 7.53 -0.25 -1.53
N TRP A 75 8.45 0.69 -1.32
CA TRP A 75 8.36 2.08 -1.79
C TRP A 75 9.66 2.55 -2.44
#